data_AF-A0A522E5Q2-F1
#
_entry.id   AF-A0A522E5Q2-F1
#
_cell.length_a   1.000
_cell.length_b   1.000
_cell.length_c   1.000
_cell.angle_alpha   90.00
_cell.angle_beta   90.00
_cell.angle_gamma   90.00
#
_symmetry.space_group_name_H-M   'P 1'
#
loop_
_entity.id
_entity.type
_entity.pdbx_description
1 polymer ?
#
loop_
_entity_poly.entity_id
_entity_poly.type
_entity_poly.pdbx_seq_one_letter_code
_entity_poly.pdbx_strand_id
1 'polypeptide(L)'
;MTTLAADKPRAYEVGDRNEFPVIATDIIYEGAAVGVVDGTGYAKPLASGTRFVGFAETQANNATGAAGDINVRVIEEGMAQLSVSGAVMTDVGQPVYATDDDTFVFLPVGGIFIGFVHRFVSSGVVMVEFDAIDYVDPWAHYSVREAITVDKTLDIEDNGKLFVVTVDAKIITLPAVATPVNCTIINGGAFGTVAVNISPAAADKIQGPDLPGTDNKDLINTKATARRGDFAKIATGDASGPLCIELYGTWATEL
;
A
#
# COMPACT_ATOMS: atom_id res chain seq x y z
N MET A 1 -40.25 -16.08 -9.48
CA MET A 1 -38.99 -16.50 -10.13
C MET A 1 -39.33 -17.12 -11.48
N THR A 2 -38.74 -16.63 -12.56
CA THR A 2 -38.87 -17.25 -13.89
C THR A 2 -37.67 -18.17 -14.11
N THR A 3 -37.94 -19.46 -14.36
CA THR A 3 -36.90 -20.42 -14.73
C THR A 3 -36.39 -20.14 -16.14
N LEU A 4 -35.13 -20.48 -16.42
CA LEU A 4 -34.56 -20.35 -17.76
C LEU A 4 -35.38 -21.21 -18.74
N ALA A 5 -35.99 -20.58 -19.74
CA ALA A 5 -36.98 -21.21 -20.61
C ALA A 5 -36.37 -22.03 -21.77
N ALA A 6 -35.07 -21.92 -22.01
CA ALA A 6 -34.34 -22.65 -23.05
C ALA A 6 -32.83 -22.64 -22.74
N ASP A 7 -32.11 -23.63 -23.26
CA ASP A 7 -30.65 -23.69 -23.17
C ASP A 7 -30.03 -22.40 -23.71
N LYS A 8 -29.14 -21.80 -22.94
CA LYS A 8 -28.37 -20.61 -23.33
C LYS A 8 -26.88 -20.93 -23.21
N PRO A 9 -26.22 -21.38 -24.30
CA PRO A 9 -24.77 -21.56 -24.28
C PRO A 9 -24.10 -20.23 -23.93
N ARG A 10 -23.03 -20.30 -23.14
CA ARG A 10 -22.23 -19.14 -22.74
C ARG A 10 -20.91 -19.15 -23.48
N ALA A 11 -20.44 -17.97 -23.86
CA ALA A 11 -19.04 -17.81 -24.24
C ALA A 11 -18.22 -17.79 -22.95
N TYR A 12 -17.13 -18.56 -22.93
CA TYR A 12 -16.19 -18.61 -21.82
C TYR A 12 -14.84 -18.14 -22.34
N GLU A 13 -14.16 -17.33 -21.53
CA GLU A 13 -12.76 -16.98 -21.72
C GLU A 13 -11.91 -17.88 -20.82
N VAL A 14 -10.70 -18.20 -21.28
CA VAL A 14 -9.77 -19.08 -20.57
C VAL A 14 -8.39 -18.43 -20.61
N GLY A 15 -7.71 -18.43 -19.46
CA GLY A 15 -6.38 -17.85 -19.30
C GLY A 15 -6.43 -16.55 -18.50
N ASP A 16 -5.37 -15.76 -18.67
CA ASP A 16 -5.00 -14.55 -17.92
C ASP A 16 -5.25 -13.25 -18.71
N ARG A 17 -5.96 -13.35 -19.83
CA ARG A 17 -6.16 -12.25 -20.78
C ARG A 17 -7.55 -11.68 -20.65
N ASN A 18 -7.62 -10.37 -20.55
CA ASN A 18 -8.87 -9.63 -20.45
C ASN A 18 -8.85 -8.43 -21.40
N GLU A 19 -10.03 -7.91 -21.75
CA GLU A 19 -10.17 -6.74 -22.60
C GLU A 19 -11.10 -5.70 -21.97
N PHE A 20 -10.66 -4.43 -22.01
CA PHE A 20 -11.43 -3.31 -21.48
C PHE A 20 -11.59 -2.21 -22.52
N PRO A 21 -12.79 -1.61 -22.65
CA PRO A 21 -13.00 -0.48 -23.55
C PRO A 21 -12.21 0.74 -23.08
N VAL A 22 -11.48 1.39 -23.98
CA VAL A 22 -10.60 2.53 -23.65
C VAL A 22 -11.41 3.83 -23.59
N ILE A 23 -11.07 4.72 -22.66
CA ILE A 23 -11.66 6.05 -22.57
C ILE A 23 -11.35 6.88 -23.83
N ALA A 24 -12.18 7.89 -24.12
CA ALA A 24 -11.94 8.79 -25.25
C ALA A 24 -10.61 9.54 -25.10
N THR A 25 -9.96 9.84 -26.24
CA THR A 25 -8.78 10.71 -26.32
C THR A 25 -7.59 10.29 -25.46
N ASP A 26 -7.34 8.99 -25.34
CA ASP A 26 -6.25 8.44 -24.54
C ASP A 26 -5.43 7.38 -25.29
N ILE A 27 -4.20 7.12 -24.85
CA ILE A 27 -3.30 6.12 -25.42
C ILE A 27 -2.72 5.30 -24.28
N ILE A 28 -2.94 3.99 -24.33
CA ILE A 28 -2.31 3.03 -23.42
C ILE A 28 -1.18 2.34 -24.20
N TYR A 29 0.05 2.46 -23.71
CA TYR A 29 1.21 1.83 -24.34
C TYR A 29 1.39 0.38 -23.85
N GLU A 30 2.07 -0.43 -24.65
CA GLU A 30 2.47 -1.77 -24.24
C GLU A 30 3.30 -1.72 -22.95
N GLY A 31 3.01 -2.62 -22.01
CA GLY A 31 3.67 -2.71 -20.72
C GLY A 31 3.16 -1.72 -19.65
N ALA A 32 2.32 -0.76 -20.02
CA ALA A 32 1.75 0.20 -19.07
C ALA A 32 0.84 -0.50 -18.05
N ALA A 33 0.88 -0.07 -16.79
CA ALA A 33 -0.14 -0.45 -15.83
C ALA A 33 -1.47 0.18 -16.23
N VAL A 34 -2.53 -0.63 -16.31
CA VAL A 34 -3.84 -0.19 -16.77
C VAL A 34 -4.77 0.01 -15.59
N GLY A 35 -5.41 1.18 -15.58
CA GLY A 35 -6.44 1.54 -14.60
C GLY A 35 -7.82 1.58 -15.23
N VAL A 36 -8.83 1.04 -14.55
CA VAL A 36 -10.25 1.24 -14.91
C VAL A 36 -10.89 2.25 -13.97
N VAL A 37 -11.64 3.19 -14.54
CA VAL A 37 -12.41 4.18 -13.76
C VAL A 37 -13.70 3.54 -13.25
N ASP A 38 -13.89 3.47 -11.94
CA ASP A 38 -15.07 2.80 -11.35
C ASP A 38 -16.40 3.40 -11.78
N GLY A 39 -16.46 4.71 -11.98
CA GLY A 39 -17.69 5.41 -12.37
C GLY A 39 -18.12 5.18 -13.83
N THR A 40 -17.21 4.75 -14.71
CA THR A 40 -17.50 4.61 -16.14
C THR A 40 -17.19 3.22 -16.71
N GLY A 41 -16.33 2.45 -16.06
CA GLY A 41 -15.84 1.16 -16.54
C GLY A 41 -14.81 1.24 -17.67
N TYR A 42 -14.39 2.44 -18.08
CA TYR A 42 -13.39 2.61 -19.15
C TYR A 42 -11.96 2.51 -18.64
N ALA A 43 -11.11 1.86 -19.43
CA ALA A 43 -9.68 1.76 -19.22
C ALA A 43 -8.96 3.05 -19.64
N LYS A 44 -7.89 3.36 -18.90
CA LYS A 44 -6.95 4.46 -19.13
C LYS A 44 -5.58 4.07 -18.57
N PRO A 45 -4.50 4.82 -18.86
CA PRO A 45 -3.26 4.71 -18.11
C PRO A 45 -3.57 4.83 -16.60
N LEU A 46 -2.98 3.92 -15.81
CA LEU A 46 -3.23 3.87 -14.37
C LEU A 46 -2.93 5.21 -13.73
N ALA A 47 -3.90 5.70 -12.93
CA ALA A 47 -3.78 6.97 -12.24
C ALA A 47 -4.62 6.93 -10.97
N SER A 48 -4.29 7.78 -9.99
CA SER A 48 -5.03 7.87 -8.72
C SER A 48 -6.56 7.85 -8.93
N GLY A 49 -7.25 6.98 -8.18
CA GLY A 49 -8.70 6.80 -8.27
C GLY A 49 -9.18 5.79 -9.31
N THR A 50 -8.28 5.08 -10.00
CA THR A 50 -8.61 3.91 -10.83
C THR A 50 -8.29 2.61 -10.12
N ARG A 51 -9.04 1.53 -10.44
CA ARG A 51 -8.67 0.17 -10.06
C ARG A 51 -7.63 -0.40 -11.03
N PHE A 52 -6.58 -1.04 -10.53
CA PHE A 52 -5.64 -1.77 -11.37
C PHE A 52 -6.33 -2.99 -11.98
N VAL A 53 -6.10 -3.24 -13.28
CA VAL A 53 -6.70 -4.38 -14.00
C VAL A 53 -5.67 -5.23 -14.75
N GLY A 54 -4.37 -4.95 -14.59
CA GLY A 54 -3.31 -5.65 -15.28
C GLY A 54 -2.40 -4.75 -16.11
N PHE A 55 -1.49 -5.38 -16.84
CA PHE A 55 -0.55 -4.71 -17.74
C PHE A 55 -0.98 -4.85 -19.20
N ALA A 56 -0.85 -3.78 -19.98
CA ALA A 56 -1.22 -3.79 -21.40
C ALA A 56 -0.30 -4.70 -22.22
N GLU A 57 -0.88 -5.64 -22.98
CA GLU A 57 -0.12 -6.52 -23.88
C GLU A 57 0.35 -5.80 -25.14
N THR A 58 -0.46 -4.88 -25.64
CA THR A 58 -0.22 -4.15 -26.88
C THR A 58 -0.70 -2.72 -26.72
N GLN A 59 -0.14 -1.81 -27.52
CA GLN A 59 -0.61 -0.44 -27.57
C GLN A 59 -2.08 -0.35 -27.99
N ALA A 60 -2.89 0.36 -27.21
CA ALA A 60 -4.27 0.75 -27.54
C ALA A 60 -4.34 2.27 -27.69
N ASN A 61 -4.43 2.75 -28.93
CA ASN A 61 -4.44 4.18 -29.26
C ASN A 61 -5.85 4.66 -29.58
N ASN A 62 -6.53 5.25 -28.59
CA ASN A 62 -7.85 5.86 -28.74
C ASN A 62 -7.78 7.40 -28.80
N ALA A 63 -6.63 7.96 -29.17
CA ALA A 63 -6.37 9.40 -29.08
C ALA A 63 -7.35 10.28 -29.86
N THR A 64 -8.00 9.73 -30.88
CA THR A 64 -8.97 10.43 -31.73
C THR A 64 -10.38 9.83 -31.68
N GLY A 65 -10.61 8.80 -30.85
CA GLY A 65 -11.87 8.07 -30.77
C GLY A 65 -12.74 8.49 -29.58
N ALA A 66 -14.01 8.10 -29.65
CA ALA A 66 -14.94 8.16 -28.52
C ALA A 66 -14.65 7.03 -27.53
N ALA A 67 -15.24 7.11 -26.33
CA ALA A 67 -15.04 6.10 -25.30
C ALA A 67 -15.63 4.75 -25.77
N GLY A 68 -14.81 3.71 -25.72
CA GLY A 68 -15.16 2.36 -26.17
C GLY A 68 -15.03 2.09 -27.67
N ASP A 69 -14.48 3.01 -28.45
CA ASP A 69 -14.20 2.76 -29.88
C ASP A 69 -13.16 1.64 -30.08
N ILE A 70 -12.25 1.48 -29.12
CA ILE A 70 -11.26 0.40 -29.08
C ILE A 70 -11.21 -0.24 -27.69
N ASN A 71 -10.69 -1.47 -27.65
CA ASN A 71 -10.36 -2.17 -26.42
C ASN A 71 -8.84 -2.21 -26.21
N VAL A 72 -8.41 -2.20 -24.95
CA VAL A 72 -7.06 -2.59 -24.54
C VAL A 72 -7.08 -4.02 -24.04
N ARG A 73 -6.15 -4.83 -24.53
CA ARG A 73 -5.92 -6.19 -24.04
C ARG A 73 -4.87 -6.17 -22.93
N VAL A 74 -5.19 -6.77 -21.80
CA VAL A 74 -4.33 -6.80 -20.61
C VAL A 74 -4.00 -8.23 -20.18
N ILE A 75 -2.87 -8.38 -19.49
CA ILE A 75 -2.54 -9.54 -18.66
C ILE A 75 -3.04 -9.21 -17.25
N GLU A 76 -4.02 -9.94 -16.72
CA GLU A 76 -4.62 -9.66 -15.42
C GLU A 76 -3.89 -10.32 -14.25
N GLU A 77 -3.18 -11.43 -14.50
CA GLU A 77 -2.36 -12.15 -13.51
C GLU A 77 -1.01 -12.59 -14.09
N GLY A 78 0.04 -12.63 -13.26
CA GLY A 78 1.35 -13.14 -13.66
C GLY A 78 2.51 -12.46 -12.95
N MET A 79 3.67 -12.42 -13.62
CA MET A 79 4.88 -11.78 -13.09
C MET A 79 5.46 -10.79 -14.09
N ALA A 80 5.67 -9.55 -13.65
CA ALA A 80 6.29 -8.48 -14.46
C ALA A 80 7.61 -8.03 -13.83
N GLN A 81 8.62 -7.77 -14.65
CA GLN A 81 9.84 -7.13 -14.18
C GLN A 81 9.62 -5.62 -14.16
N LEU A 82 9.62 -5.02 -12.97
CA LEU A 82 9.33 -3.60 -12.78
C LEU A 82 10.52 -2.87 -12.15
N SER A 83 10.70 -1.61 -12.56
CA SER A 83 11.61 -0.69 -11.90
C SER A 83 10.92 -0.08 -10.69
N VAL A 84 11.24 -0.58 -9.49
CA VAL A 84 10.64 -0.12 -8.23
C VAL A 84 11.67 0.69 -7.46
N SER A 85 11.41 1.97 -7.26
CA SER A 85 12.37 2.90 -6.65
C SER A 85 12.77 2.45 -5.23
N GLY A 86 14.08 2.33 -5.00
CA GLY A 86 14.63 1.95 -3.69
C GLY A 86 14.46 0.47 -3.32
N ALA A 87 14.16 -0.40 -4.29
CA ALA A 87 14.08 -1.84 -4.06
C ALA A 87 15.44 -2.47 -3.75
N VAL A 88 15.48 -3.29 -2.70
CA VAL A 88 16.65 -4.03 -2.24
C VAL A 88 16.34 -5.52 -2.10
N MET A 89 17.38 -6.34 -1.95
CA MET A 89 17.26 -7.81 -1.91
C MET A 89 16.38 -8.35 -0.76
N THR A 90 16.17 -7.55 0.29
CA THR A 90 15.38 -7.93 1.47
C THR A 90 13.88 -7.62 1.31
N ASP A 91 13.46 -7.00 0.21
CA ASP A 91 12.06 -6.57 0.00
C ASP A 91 11.17 -7.68 -0.59
N VAL A 92 11.65 -8.93 -0.67
CA VAL A 92 10.83 -10.07 -1.14
C VAL A 92 9.60 -10.24 -0.24
N GLY A 93 8.43 -10.33 -0.85
CA GLY A 93 7.12 -10.37 -0.19
C GLY A 93 6.53 -9.01 0.17
N GLN A 94 7.24 -7.90 -0.06
CA GLN A 94 6.71 -6.56 0.20
C GLN A 94 5.66 -6.16 -0.84
N PRO A 95 4.59 -5.44 -0.45
CA PRO A 95 3.61 -4.92 -1.40
C PRO A 95 4.20 -3.80 -2.26
N VAL A 96 3.85 -3.79 -3.55
CA VAL A 96 4.22 -2.78 -4.53
C VAL A 96 2.99 -1.98 -4.94
N TYR A 97 3.18 -0.67 -5.03
CA TYR A 97 2.17 0.30 -5.42
C TYR A 97 2.63 1.05 -6.67
N ALA A 98 1.69 1.63 -7.41
CA ALA A 98 1.96 2.49 -8.54
C ALA A 98 1.29 3.86 -8.34
N THR A 99 2.01 4.94 -8.67
CA THR A 99 1.48 6.31 -8.65
C THR A 99 0.94 6.75 -10.00
N ASP A 100 1.46 6.16 -11.07
CA ASP A 100 1.04 6.31 -12.45
C ASP A 100 1.29 5.00 -13.21
N ASP A 101 1.20 5.01 -14.54
CA ASP A 101 1.27 3.84 -15.40
C ASP A 101 2.67 3.21 -15.56
N ASP A 102 3.75 3.89 -15.12
CA ASP A 102 5.13 3.39 -15.18
C ASP A 102 5.99 3.71 -13.92
N THR A 103 5.39 4.29 -12.88
CA THR A 103 6.10 4.65 -11.63
C THR A 103 5.65 3.75 -10.49
N PHE A 104 6.54 2.83 -10.10
CA PHE A 104 6.31 1.86 -9.03
C PHE A 104 7.10 2.19 -7.75
N VAL A 105 6.44 2.11 -6.62
CA VAL A 105 6.95 2.50 -5.29
C VAL A 105 6.49 1.52 -4.21
N PHE A 106 7.14 1.54 -3.05
CA PHE A 106 6.69 0.80 -1.85
C PHE A 106 5.77 1.63 -0.94
N LEU A 107 5.59 2.92 -1.24
CA LEU A 107 4.80 3.82 -0.42
C LEU A 107 3.30 3.62 -0.76
N PRO A 108 2.45 3.15 0.18
CA PRO A 108 1.02 2.96 -0.06
C PRO A 108 0.22 4.27 -0.07
N VAL A 109 0.86 5.41 0.26
CA VAL A 109 0.21 6.72 0.35
C VAL A 109 0.00 7.27 -1.05
N GLY A 110 -1.26 7.33 -1.48
CA GLY A 110 -1.64 7.80 -2.82
C GLY A 110 -1.31 6.83 -3.96
N GLY A 111 -0.71 5.68 -3.67
CA GLY A 111 -0.42 4.63 -4.64
C GLY A 111 -1.54 3.60 -4.74
N ILE A 112 -1.72 3.05 -5.94
CA ILE A 112 -2.63 1.93 -6.21
C ILE A 112 -1.85 0.63 -6.05
N PHE A 113 -2.38 -0.32 -5.30
CA PHE A 113 -1.74 -1.62 -5.11
C PHE A 113 -1.71 -2.42 -6.41
N ILE A 114 -0.55 -3.01 -6.72
CA ILE A 114 -0.31 -3.77 -7.95
C ILE A 114 -0.09 -5.26 -7.64
N GLY A 115 0.69 -5.55 -6.60
CA GLY A 115 1.08 -6.92 -6.28
C GLY A 115 2.21 -6.98 -5.26
N PHE A 116 2.93 -8.10 -5.24
CA PHE A 116 4.01 -8.36 -4.28
C PHE A 116 5.34 -8.62 -4.97
N VAL A 117 6.43 -8.24 -4.33
CA VAL A 117 7.77 -8.58 -4.80
C VAL A 117 7.98 -10.10 -4.72
N HIS A 118 8.08 -10.75 -5.89
CA HIS A 118 8.37 -12.17 -5.99
C HIS A 118 9.87 -12.46 -5.91
N ARG A 119 10.70 -11.66 -6.61
CA ARG A 119 12.14 -11.87 -6.68
C ARG A 119 12.91 -10.59 -6.94
N PHE A 120 14.04 -10.43 -6.25
CA PHE A 120 15.00 -9.36 -6.55
C PHE A 120 15.80 -9.67 -7.83
N VAL A 121 15.93 -8.67 -8.71
CA VAL A 121 16.71 -8.78 -9.95
C VAL A 121 18.01 -7.98 -9.81
N SER A 122 17.89 -6.69 -9.52
CA SER A 122 19.01 -5.77 -9.29
C SER A 122 18.54 -4.57 -8.48
N SER A 123 19.46 -3.69 -8.06
CA SER A 123 19.09 -2.47 -7.32
C SER A 123 18.00 -1.69 -8.06
N GLY A 124 16.87 -1.44 -7.39
CA GLY A 124 15.72 -0.74 -7.99
C GLY A 124 14.91 -1.55 -9.01
N VAL A 125 15.17 -2.84 -9.19
CA VAL A 125 14.46 -3.70 -10.15
C VAL A 125 14.08 -5.04 -9.52
N VAL A 126 12.79 -5.38 -9.61
CA VAL A 126 12.22 -6.58 -9.01
C VAL A 126 11.25 -7.27 -9.97
N MET A 127 11.10 -8.58 -9.84
CA MET A 127 9.94 -9.29 -10.35
C MET A 127 8.80 -9.08 -9.38
N VAL A 128 7.68 -8.55 -9.87
CA VAL A 128 6.44 -8.37 -9.12
C VAL A 128 5.45 -9.42 -9.61
N GLU A 129 4.95 -10.23 -8.70
CA GLU A 129 3.80 -11.10 -8.92
C GLU A 129 2.55 -10.28 -8.68
N PHE A 130 1.67 -10.25 -9.68
CA PHE A 130 0.46 -9.46 -9.68
C PHE A 130 -0.73 -10.36 -10.03
N ASP A 131 -1.86 -10.03 -9.44
CA ASP A 131 -3.16 -10.63 -9.73
C ASP A 131 -4.18 -9.53 -9.47
N ALA A 132 -4.75 -9.00 -10.54
CA ALA A 132 -5.64 -7.85 -10.48
C ALA A 132 -7.01 -8.17 -9.85
N ILE A 133 -7.34 -9.45 -9.67
CA ILE A 133 -8.65 -9.89 -9.17
C ILE A 133 -8.53 -10.35 -7.71
N ASP A 134 -7.59 -11.26 -7.42
CA ASP A 134 -7.55 -11.95 -6.13
C ASP A 134 -6.62 -11.28 -5.13
N TYR A 135 -5.60 -10.53 -5.57
CA TYR A 135 -4.72 -9.87 -4.62
C TYR A 135 -5.34 -8.60 -4.04
N VAL A 136 -5.23 -8.48 -2.72
CA VAL A 136 -5.76 -7.36 -1.96
C VAL A 136 -4.60 -6.64 -1.29
N ASP A 137 -4.63 -5.31 -1.32
CA ASP A 137 -3.69 -4.48 -0.57
C ASP A 137 -3.73 -4.86 0.93
N PRO A 138 -2.59 -5.26 1.53
CA PRO A 138 -2.53 -5.57 2.96
C PRO A 138 -3.06 -4.45 3.86
N TRP A 139 -2.98 -3.21 3.38
CA TRP A 139 -3.40 -2.01 4.09
C TRP A 139 -4.73 -1.44 3.57
N ALA A 140 -5.49 -2.17 2.77
CA ALA A 140 -6.76 -1.73 2.17
C ALA A 140 -7.77 -1.18 3.18
N HIS A 141 -7.74 -1.69 4.42
CA HIS A 141 -8.65 -1.30 5.50
C HIS A 141 -8.35 0.10 6.07
N TYR A 142 -7.22 0.71 5.74
CA TYR A 142 -6.92 2.12 6.05
C TYR A 142 -7.23 3.00 4.84
N SER A 143 -8.37 3.69 4.91
CA SER A 143 -8.83 4.62 3.86
C SER A 143 -8.04 5.94 3.86
N VAL A 144 -7.42 6.31 4.99
CA VAL A 144 -6.58 7.50 5.12
C VAL A 144 -5.16 7.08 5.49
N ARG A 145 -4.20 7.50 4.67
CA ARG A 145 -2.78 7.14 4.80
C ARG A 145 -1.94 8.40 4.69
N GLU A 146 -0.91 8.51 5.53
CA GLU A 146 -0.04 9.67 5.55
C GLU A 146 1.43 9.25 5.62
N ALA A 147 2.27 9.90 4.81
CA ALA A 147 3.71 9.68 4.86
C ALA A 147 4.34 10.61 5.92
N ILE A 148 5.09 10.03 6.86
CA ILE A 148 5.86 10.77 7.85
C ILE A 148 7.26 11.01 7.29
N THR A 149 7.56 12.28 7.02
CA THR A 149 8.87 12.77 6.53
C THR A 149 9.53 13.75 7.49
N VAL A 150 8.77 14.27 8.46
CA VAL A 150 9.19 15.17 9.55
C VAL A 150 8.60 14.66 10.86
N ASP A 151 9.12 15.13 12.00
CA ASP A 151 8.52 14.80 13.29
C ASP A 151 7.06 15.28 13.34
N LYS A 152 6.18 14.47 13.95
CA LYS A 152 4.73 14.75 13.98
C LYS A 152 4.17 14.48 15.36
N THR A 153 3.40 15.43 15.86
CA THR A 153 2.51 15.22 17.01
C THR A 153 1.15 14.79 16.49
N LEU A 154 0.65 13.66 16.97
CA LEU A 154 -0.68 13.17 16.63
C LEU A 154 -1.75 13.86 17.46
N ASP A 155 -2.95 13.94 16.91
CA ASP A 155 -4.12 14.49 17.58
C ASP A 155 -5.36 13.61 17.40
N ILE A 156 -6.53 14.15 17.80
CA ILE A 156 -7.81 13.45 17.71
C ILE A 156 -8.21 13.11 16.28
N GLU A 157 -7.76 13.88 15.28
CA GLU A 157 -8.10 13.70 13.87
C GLU A 157 -7.28 12.57 13.21
N ASP A 158 -6.30 12.02 13.92
CA ASP A 158 -5.44 10.95 13.44
C ASP A 158 -5.99 9.54 13.72
N ASN A 159 -7.18 9.45 14.31
CA ASN A 159 -7.89 8.19 14.48
C ASN A 159 -8.22 7.51 13.14
N GLY A 160 -7.94 6.22 13.05
CA GLY A 160 -8.18 5.38 11.88
C GLY A 160 -7.15 5.54 10.76
N LYS A 161 -6.07 6.31 10.95
CA LYS A 161 -5.04 6.53 9.92
C LYS A 161 -3.94 5.48 9.94
N LEU A 162 -3.34 5.27 8.78
CA LEU A 162 -2.05 4.61 8.61
C LEU A 162 -0.95 5.67 8.45
N PHE A 163 0.06 5.65 9.31
CA PHE A 163 1.26 6.47 9.17
C PHE A 163 2.41 5.63 8.62
N VAL A 164 3.00 6.07 7.52
CA VAL A 164 4.14 5.40 6.87
C VAL A 164 5.39 6.24 7.07
N VAL A 165 6.30 5.78 7.93
CA VAL A 165 7.55 6.51 8.20
C VAL A 165 8.56 6.22 7.11
N THR A 166 8.95 7.26 6.37
CA THR A 166 9.81 7.11 5.18
C THR A 166 11.19 7.74 5.35
N VAL A 167 11.39 8.52 6.42
CA VAL A 167 12.65 9.19 6.72
C VAL A 167 13.17 8.67 8.06
N ASP A 168 14.49 8.55 8.17
CA ASP A 168 15.15 8.00 9.36
C ASP A 168 14.93 8.86 10.62
N ALA A 169 14.77 8.17 11.75
CA ALA A 169 14.72 8.74 13.08
C ALA A 169 13.72 9.91 13.19
N LYS A 170 12.49 9.68 12.69
CA LYS A 170 11.37 10.59 12.93
C LYS A 170 10.67 10.20 14.21
N ILE A 171 10.22 11.22 14.94
CA ILE A 171 9.48 11.08 16.18
C ILE A 171 8.00 11.29 15.89
N ILE A 172 7.18 10.30 16.28
CA ILE A 172 5.73 10.36 16.26
C ILE A 172 5.27 10.47 17.71
N THR A 173 4.88 11.67 18.11
CA THR A 173 4.44 11.96 19.48
C THR A 173 2.96 11.67 19.62
N LEU A 174 2.61 10.72 20.47
CA LEU A 174 1.23 10.42 20.84
C LEU A 174 0.70 11.51 21.79
N PRO A 175 -0.58 11.89 21.68
CA PRO A 175 -1.16 12.86 22.60
C PRO A 175 -1.34 12.23 23.99
N ALA A 176 -1.59 13.06 24.99
CA ALA A 176 -1.91 12.58 26.34
C ALA A 176 -3.18 11.72 26.33
N VAL A 177 -3.31 10.79 27.27
CA VAL A 177 -4.46 9.85 27.40
C VAL A 177 -5.85 10.50 27.25
N ALA A 178 -6.02 11.76 27.67
CA ALA A 178 -7.27 12.50 27.54
C ALA A 178 -7.71 12.73 26.08
N THR A 179 -6.82 12.57 25.11
CA THR A 179 -7.06 12.65 23.67
C THR A 179 -6.82 11.27 23.06
N PRO A 180 -7.87 10.44 22.90
CA PRO A 180 -7.72 9.08 22.39
C PRO A 180 -7.25 9.07 20.93
N VAL A 181 -6.25 8.24 20.62
CA VAL A 181 -5.79 7.99 19.25
C VAL A 181 -5.71 6.48 18.99
N ASN A 182 -6.23 6.07 17.84
CA ASN A 182 -6.23 4.69 17.38
C ASN A 182 -5.68 4.69 15.95
N CYS A 183 -4.44 4.29 15.75
CA CYS A 183 -3.76 4.38 14.45
C CYS A 183 -2.74 3.24 14.31
N THR A 184 -2.23 3.06 13.10
CA THR A 184 -1.11 2.15 12.85
C THR A 184 0.06 2.92 12.28
N ILE A 185 1.24 2.71 12.85
CA ILE A 185 2.48 3.33 12.43
C ILE A 185 3.37 2.23 11.87
N ILE A 186 3.70 2.34 10.58
CA ILE A 186 4.50 1.37 9.85
C ILE A 186 5.84 1.97 9.44
N ASN A 187 6.87 1.14 9.44
CA ASN A 187 8.14 1.47 8.84
C ASN A 187 8.04 1.31 7.32
N GLY A 188 8.25 2.40 6.59
CA GLY A 188 8.26 2.42 5.13
C GLY A 188 9.66 2.31 4.54
N GLY A 189 10.73 2.23 5.34
CA GLY A 189 12.12 2.18 4.88
C GLY A 189 12.64 0.77 4.63
N ALA A 190 13.56 0.62 3.67
CA ALA A 190 14.27 -0.64 3.41
C ALA A 190 14.97 -1.18 4.67
N PHE A 191 15.32 -2.47 4.67
CA PHE A 191 16.01 -3.10 5.80
C PHE A 191 17.22 -2.28 6.26
N GLY A 192 17.28 -1.92 7.54
CA GLY A 192 18.43 -1.21 8.10
C GLY A 192 18.43 0.31 7.91
N THR A 193 17.42 0.90 7.26
CA THR A 193 17.52 2.29 6.76
C THR A 193 16.78 3.34 7.57
N VAL A 194 15.65 2.99 8.19
CA VAL A 194 14.77 3.92 8.91
C VAL A 194 14.50 3.40 10.32
N ALA A 195 14.86 4.18 11.33
CA ALA A 195 14.32 4.03 12.69
C ALA A 195 12.97 4.72 12.81
N VAL A 196 12.03 4.09 13.50
CA VAL A 196 10.72 4.67 13.87
C VAL A 196 10.67 4.84 15.38
N ASN A 197 10.44 6.06 15.85
CA ASN A 197 10.33 6.37 17.27
C ASN A 197 8.90 6.83 17.57
N ILE A 198 8.19 6.11 18.44
CA ILE A 198 6.85 6.46 18.90
C ILE A 198 6.97 6.92 20.34
N SER A 199 6.68 8.20 20.60
CA SER A 199 6.85 8.80 21.92
C SER A 199 5.50 8.95 22.61
N PRO A 200 5.33 8.48 23.86
CA PRO A 200 4.17 8.85 24.67
C PRO A 200 4.28 10.32 25.13
N ALA A 201 3.19 10.87 25.65
CA ALA A 201 3.26 12.10 26.45
C ALA A 201 4.14 11.87 27.70
N ALA A 202 4.71 12.94 28.27
CA ALA A 202 5.72 12.82 29.33
C ALA A 202 5.26 12.13 30.63
N ALA A 203 3.96 12.09 30.91
CA ALA A 203 3.39 11.39 32.06
C ALA A 203 2.84 9.99 31.71
N ASP A 204 2.92 9.62 30.44
CA ASP A 204 2.34 8.41 29.89
C ASP A 204 3.45 7.43 29.47
N LYS A 205 3.07 6.17 29.30
CA LYS A 205 3.91 5.10 28.76
C LYS A 205 3.18 4.36 27.64
N ILE A 206 3.95 3.72 26.76
CA ILE A 206 3.41 2.81 25.74
C ILE A 206 3.56 1.38 26.26
N GLN A 207 2.45 0.67 26.40
CA GLN A 207 2.41 -0.71 26.90
C GLN A 207 1.84 -1.66 25.84
N GLY A 208 2.20 -2.93 25.86
CA GLY A 208 1.75 -3.88 24.82
C GLY A 208 2.25 -5.32 25.00
N PRO A 209 2.19 -6.15 23.94
CA PRO A 209 2.68 -7.53 23.95
C PRO A 209 4.13 -7.62 24.46
N ASP A 210 4.30 -8.21 25.65
CA ASP A 210 5.58 -8.33 26.36
C ASP A 210 6.34 -7.00 26.56
N LEU A 211 5.59 -5.89 26.61
CA LEU A 211 6.10 -4.53 26.73
C LEU A 211 5.42 -3.84 27.94
N PRO A 212 6.02 -3.86 29.14
CA PRO A 212 5.41 -3.26 30.34
C PRO A 212 5.27 -1.73 30.25
N GLY A 213 6.07 -1.10 29.37
CA GLY A 213 6.17 0.35 29.20
C GLY A 213 6.93 1.04 30.33
N THR A 214 7.49 2.21 30.04
CA THR A 214 8.10 3.12 31.02
C THR A 214 7.69 4.54 30.67
N ASP A 215 7.40 5.35 31.68
CA ASP A 215 6.90 6.70 31.47
C ASP A 215 7.95 7.53 30.71
N ASN A 216 7.50 8.32 29.73
CA ASN A 216 8.36 9.16 28.90
C ASN A 216 9.48 8.37 28.19
N LYS A 217 9.20 7.12 27.79
CA LYS A 217 10.11 6.30 26.99
C LYS A 217 9.48 5.88 25.69
N ASP A 218 10.25 6.06 24.61
CA ASP A 218 9.80 5.74 23.26
C ASP A 218 9.66 4.23 23.07
N LEU A 219 8.70 3.86 22.22
CA LEU A 219 8.66 2.56 21.57
C LEU A 219 9.35 2.69 20.20
N ILE A 220 10.45 1.96 20.01
CA ILE A 220 11.38 2.16 18.90
C ILE A 220 11.46 0.91 18.03
N ASN A 221 11.18 1.04 16.73
CA ASN A 221 11.58 0.03 15.74
C ASN A 221 13.06 0.28 15.41
N THR A 222 13.94 -0.47 16.08
CA THR A 222 15.38 -0.17 16.05
C THR A 222 15.97 -0.40 14.66
N LYS A 223 16.77 0.57 14.21
CA LYS A 223 17.31 0.61 12.85
C LYS A 223 17.99 -0.67 12.39
N ALA A 224 18.68 -1.38 13.29
CA ALA A 224 19.47 -2.55 12.94
C ALA A 224 18.66 -3.71 12.32
N THR A 225 17.39 -3.85 12.69
CA THR A 225 16.50 -4.93 12.24
C THR A 225 15.23 -4.43 11.56
N ALA A 226 14.98 -3.12 11.67
CA ALA A 226 13.89 -2.39 11.05
C ALA A 226 13.83 -2.66 9.54
N ARG A 227 12.63 -2.92 9.03
CA ARG A 227 12.36 -3.14 7.60
C ARG A 227 10.97 -2.70 7.20
N ARG A 228 10.73 -2.59 5.89
CA ARG A 228 9.43 -2.26 5.32
C ARG A 228 8.37 -3.22 5.86
N GLY A 229 7.25 -2.67 6.31
CA GLY A 229 6.14 -3.44 6.84
C GLY A 229 6.25 -3.81 8.33
N ASP A 230 7.34 -3.50 9.03
CA ASP A 230 7.34 -3.51 10.50
C ASP A 230 6.32 -2.48 11.00
N PHE A 231 5.51 -2.82 12.00
CA PHE A 231 4.46 -1.91 12.48
C PHE A 231 4.14 -2.04 13.96
N ALA A 232 3.58 -0.95 14.48
CA ALA A 232 2.94 -0.88 15.79
C ALA A 232 1.52 -0.31 15.63
N LYS A 233 0.54 -1.05 16.14
CA LYS A 233 -0.86 -0.61 16.18
C LYS A 233 -1.16 0.00 17.54
N ILE A 234 -1.45 1.29 17.55
CA ILE A 234 -1.76 2.06 18.75
C ILE A 234 -3.26 2.12 18.94
N ALA A 235 -3.71 1.94 20.17
CA ALA A 235 -5.09 2.08 20.59
C ALA A 235 -5.18 2.89 21.87
N THR A 236 -6.39 3.39 22.14
CA THR A 236 -6.70 4.05 23.41
C THR A 236 -6.44 3.09 24.58
N GLY A 237 -5.66 3.56 25.56
CA GLY A 237 -5.35 2.80 26.77
C GLY A 237 -6.08 3.29 28.01
N ASP A 238 -5.44 3.14 29.17
CA ASP A 238 -5.93 3.59 30.47
C ASP A 238 -5.21 4.85 30.93
N ALA A 239 -5.41 5.26 32.19
CA ALA A 239 -4.82 6.46 32.77
C ALA A 239 -3.26 6.51 32.72
N SER A 240 -2.60 5.40 32.39
CA SER A 240 -1.15 5.29 32.25
C SER A 240 -0.65 5.59 30.84
N GLY A 241 -1.54 5.77 29.86
CA GLY A 241 -1.17 6.07 28.48
C GLY A 241 -1.75 5.10 27.44
N PRO A 242 -1.32 5.23 26.17
CA PRO A 242 -1.80 4.43 25.05
C PRO A 242 -1.30 2.98 25.10
N LEU A 243 -2.07 2.08 24.48
CA LEU A 243 -1.71 0.68 24.31
C LEU A 243 -1.24 0.41 22.89
N CYS A 244 -0.13 -0.29 22.74
CA CYS A 244 0.21 -1.00 21.52
C CYS A 244 -0.48 -2.38 21.56
N ILE A 245 -1.48 -2.57 20.70
CA ILE A 245 -2.29 -3.80 20.68
C ILE A 245 -1.77 -4.86 19.72
N GLU A 246 -0.87 -4.47 18.82
CA GLU A 246 -0.27 -5.37 17.82
C GLU A 246 1.11 -4.85 17.42
N LEU A 247 2.10 -5.75 17.39
CA LEU A 247 3.48 -5.47 17.01
C LEU A 247 3.95 -6.48 15.98
N TYR A 248 4.54 -5.98 14.90
CA TYR A 248 5.26 -6.78 13.92
C TYR A 248 6.66 -6.20 13.70
N GLY A 249 7.68 -7.07 13.65
CA GLY A 249 9.08 -6.69 13.65
C GLY A 249 9.69 -6.64 15.05
N THR A 250 10.90 -6.09 15.16
CA THR A 250 11.62 -5.99 16.44
C THR A 250 11.53 -4.56 16.97
N TRP A 251 10.93 -4.43 18.16
CA TRP A 251 10.72 -3.16 18.84
C TRP A 251 11.34 -3.17 20.24
N ALA A 252 11.81 -2.02 20.69
CA ALA A 252 12.44 -1.86 21.99
C ALA A 252 11.92 -0.60 22.70
N THR A 253 11.87 -0.62 24.03
CA THR A 253 11.71 0.59 24.83
C THR A 253 13.02 1.36 24.86
N GLU A 254 12.97 2.68 24.75
CA GLU A 254 14.12 3.57 24.96
C GLU A 254 14.78 3.28 26.33
N LEU A 255 16.12 3.27 26.36
CA LEU A 255 16.93 3.04 27.55
C LEU A 255 16.93 4.25 28.52
#